data_AF-A0A7J0AD09-F1
#
_entry.id   AF-A0A7J0AD09-F1
#
_cell.length_a   1.000
_cell.length_b   1.000
_cell.length_c   1.000
_cell.angle_alpha   90.00
_cell.angle_beta   90.00
_cell.angle_gamma   90.00
#
_symmetry.space_group_name_H-M   'P 1'
#
loop_
_entity.id
_entity.type
_entity.pdbx_description
1 polymer ?
#
loop_
_entity_poly.entity_id
_entity_poly.type
_entity_poly.pdbx_seq_one_letter_code
_entity_poly.pdbx_strand_id
1 'polypeptide(L)'
;MKKTEKLEVMFHGRPVGVLSLTPDNRLNVFEYDKSWLADGFSISPLELPLKSGIFVAKPQPFYGNFGVFEDSLPDGYGRYLLHKALLRNGINDSDLSSLDRLALVGDNGMGALTYSPAVFLEQEEAVTDFDRLQEIALEVLKEQQDKDAGLLLYNSGNSGGARPKAVFSDDEGHWIVKFRHTYDPKDIGLQEARYNEVARKCGIIVPDFRLINGRYFASRRFDINNNGNRIHTATAGGLMCISLREPFMDYSNLLALTGYITQSREDVEQMYRRMLFNYLTDNKDDHCKNFSFYVVRDDDLKTWRWRIAPAYDLTLCTEGYNGEHATSVNGTGHPRLSDFIAVGKKIKLSEDRCRGLIEEVLSGCTELSRYDIKEEYCQNRFRWHS
;
A
#
# COMPACT_ATOMS: atom_id res chain seq x y z
N MET A 1 19.40 -5.76 22.42
CA MET A 1 18.72 -4.45 22.27
C MET A 1 17.96 -4.13 23.55
N LYS A 2 17.95 -2.86 24.02
CA LYS A 2 17.11 -2.45 25.16
C LYS A 2 15.65 -2.48 24.70
N LYS A 3 14.76 -3.08 25.48
CA LYS A 3 13.33 -3.14 25.14
C LYS A 3 12.70 -1.76 25.16
N THR A 4 11.80 -1.52 24.21
CA THR A 4 11.05 -0.28 24.06
C THR A 4 9.75 -0.41 24.84
N GLU A 5 9.59 0.36 25.92
CA GLU A 5 8.40 0.32 26.77
C GLU A 5 7.28 1.25 26.26
N LYS A 6 7.67 2.31 25.54
CA LYS A 6 6.79 3.37 25.05
C LYS A 6 7.39 3.99 23.79
N LEU A 7 6.53 4.37 22.85
CA LEU A 7 6.86 5.16 21.67
C LEU A 7 5.98 6.41 21.60
N GLU A 8 6.60 7.53 21.25
CA GLU A 8 5.89 8.70 20.75
C GLU A 8 5.69 8.53 19.24
N VAL A 9 4.44 8.67 18.81
CA VAL A 9 4.05 8.70 17.40
C VAL A 9 3.96 10.15 16.99
N MET A 10 4.70 10.53 15.97
CA MET A 10 4.84 11.91 15.52
C MET A 10 4.41 12.07 14.06
N PHE A 11 3.97 13.27 13.69
CA PHE A 11 3.68 13.69 12.32
C PHE A 11 4.31 15.06 12.10
N HIS A 12 5.28 15.16 11.17
CA HIS A 12 6.07 16.38 10.94
C HIS A 12 6.67 16.98 12.23
N GLY A 13 7.21 16.13 13.12
CA GLY A 13 7.79 16.56 14.38
C GLY A 13 6.77 17.01 15.45
N ARG A 14 5.48 16.93 15.16
CA ARG A 14 4.40 17.18 16.13
C ARG A 14 3.92 15.86 16.75
N PRO A 15 3.74 15.78 18.08
CA PRO A 15 3.15 14.62 18.72
C PRO A 15 1.73 14.35 18.21
N VAL A 16 1.51 13.15 17.67
CA VAL A 16 0.18 12.62 17.38
C VAL A 16 -0.37 11.93 18.61
N GLY A 17 0.48 11.16 19.29
CA GLY A 17 0.10 10.42 20.48
C GLY A 17 1.19 9.50 20.98
N VAL A 18 0.82 8.65 21.90
CA VAL A 18 1.70 7.72 22.59
C VAL A 18 1.22 6.30 22.33
N LEU A 19 2.15 5.41 21.99
CA LEU A 19 1.96 3.98 21.91
C LEU A 19 2.71 3.28 23.06
N SER A 20 2.06 2.36 23.75
CA SER A 20 2.66 1.51 24.78
C SER A 20 2.05 0.11 24.74
N LEU A 21 2.46 -0.77 25.65
CA LEU A 21 1.84 -2.07 25.84
C LEU A 21 0.90 -2.08 27.06
N THR A 22 -0.06 -3.00 27.07
CA THR A 22 -0.81 -3.38 28.27
C THR A 22 0.12 -3.95 29.35
N PRO A 23 -0.27 -3.97 30.63
CA PRO A 23 0.60 -4.47 31.71
C PRO A 23 1.07 -5.92 31.56
N ASP A 24 0.31 -6.75 30.82
CA ASP A 24 0.67 -8.13 30.48
C ASP A 24 1.56 -8.25 29.22
N ASN A 25 1.93 -7.12 28.62
CA ASN A 25 2.73 -6.98 27.41
C ASN A 25 2.14 -7.66 26.16
N ARG A 26 0.81 -7.79 26.08
CA ARG A 26 0.14 -8.51 24.98
C ARG A 26 -0.48 -7.62 23.91
N LEU A 27 -0.99 -6.46 24.27
CA LEU A 27 -1.75 -5.59 23.37
C LEU A 27 -1.16 -4.18 23.37
N ASN A 28 -1.15 -3.54 22.21
CA ASN A 28 -0.80 -2.15 22.07
C ASN A 28 -1.93 -1.27 22.60
N VAL A 29 -1.50 -0.19 23.24
CA VAL A 29 -2.34 0.84 23.82
C VAL A 29 -1.93 2.16 23.18
N PHE A 30 -2.89 2.89 22.63
CA PHE A 30 -2.65 4.19 22.01
C PHE A 30 -3.49 5.27 22.67
N GLU A 31 -2.89 6.44 22.89
CA GLU A 31 -3.59 7.64 23.35
C GLU A 31 -3.15 8.84 22.51
N TYR A 32 -4.11 9.57 21.96
CA TYR A 32 -3.82 10.81 21.21
C TYR A 32 -3.27 11.90 22.15
N ASP A 33 -2.33 12.68 21.63
CA ASP A 33 -1.85 13.88 22.31
C ASP A 33 -2.96 14.95 22.36
N LYS A 34 -3.04 15.69 23.47
CA LYS A 34 -4.06 16.73 23.67
C LYS A 34 -3.98 17.82 22.62
N SER A 35 -2.77 18.19 22.19
CA SER A 35 -2.62 19.19 21.13
C SER A 35 -3.14 18.63 19.82
N TRP A 36 -2.85 17.36 19.48
CA TRP A 36 -3.31 16.73 18.25
C TRP A 36 -4.83 16.65 18.16
N LEU A 37 -5.52 16.41 19.28
CA LEU A 37 -6.99 16.40 19.35
C LEU A 37 -7.63 17.75 19.00
N ALA A 38 -6.90 18.87 19.10
CA ALA A 38 -7.46 20.20 18.87
C ALA A 38 -7.67 20.53 17.38
N ASP A 39 -6.72 20.13 16.53
CA ASP A 39 -6.68 20.53 15.11
C ASP A 39 -5.98 19.51 14.18
N GLY A 40 -5.65 18.32 14.71
CA GLY A 40 -5.12 17.20 13.94
C GLY A 40 -6.22 16.45 13.19
N PHE A 41 -5.92 15.20 12.85
CA PHE A 41 -6.85 14.29 12.17
C PHE A 41 -6.73 12.88 12.74
N SER A 42 -7.77 12.07 12.54
CA SER A 42 -7.70 10.65 12.87
C SER A 42 -6.72 9.94 11.93
N ILE A 43 -5.69 9.30 12.46
CA ILE A 43 -4.70 8.54 11.67
C ILE A 43 -5.24 7.20 11.17
N SER A 44 -6.31 6.69 11.78
CA SER A 44 -7.07 5.51 11.34
C SER A 44 -8.53 5.67 11.79
N PRO A 45 -9.43 6.20 10.94
CA PRO A 45 -10.79 6.59 11.34
C PRO A 45 -11.64 5.49 11.99
N LEU A 46 -11.39 4.22 11.63
CA LEU A 46 -12.16 3.08 12.15
C LEU A 46 -11.65 2.58 13.51
N GLU A 47 -10.34 2.41 13.69
CA GLU A 47 -9.77 1.93 14.97
C GLU A 47 -9.46 3.06 15.96
N LEU A 48 -8.98 4.18 15.44
CA LEU A 48 -8.47 5.32 16.19
C LEU A 48 -9.22 6.60 15.81
N PRO A 49 -10.55 6.69 15.97
CA PRO A 49 -11.28 7.94 15.74
C PRO A 49 -10.69 9.06 16.60
N LEU A 50 -10.66 10.30 16.09
CA LEU A 50 -10.03 11.44 16.76
C LEU A 50 -10.87 11.85 17.99
N LYS A 51 -10.61 11.20 19.12
CA LYS A 51 -11.24 11.50 20.42
C LYS A 51 -10.26 11.21 21.56
N SER A 52 -10.48 11.89 22.68
CA SER A 52 -9.72 11.65 23.90
C SER A 52 -9.95 10.26 24.47
N GLY A 53 -8.97 9.77 25.21
CA GLY A 53 -9.02 8.49 25.92
C GLY A 53 -8.09 7.45 25.32
N ILE A 54 -8.12 6.28 25.95
CA ILE A 54 -7.22 5.18 25.65
C ILE A 54 -7.89 4.23 24.65
N PHE A 55 -7.16 3.89 23.60
CA PHE A 55 -7.50 2.84 22.66
C PHE A 55 -6.68 1.61 22.97
N VAL A 56 -7.29 0.43 22.95
CA VAL A 56 -6.61 -0.85 23.13
C VAL A 56 -6.80 -1.67 21.86
N ALA A 57 -5.69 -2.16 21.30
CA ALA A 57 -5.69 -2.96 20.09
C ALA A 57 -6.39 -4.31 20.29
N LYS A 58 -6.87 -4.90 19.19
CA LYS A 58 -7.43 -6.26 19.19
C LYS A 58 -6.30 -7.29 19.15
N PRO A 59 -6.47 -8.48 19.75
CA PRO A 59 -5.48 -9.55 19.67
C PRO A 59 -5.17 -10.02 18.24
N GLN A 60 -6.16 -9.98 17.34
CA GLN A 60 -6.07 -10.41 15.96
C GLN A 60 -6.59 -9.30 15.02
N PRO A 61 -6.11 -9.22 13.77
CA PRO A 61 -5.19 -10.17 13.11
C PRO A 61 -3.69 -9.84 13.28
N PHE A 62 -3.36 -8.73 13.94
CA PHE A 62 -1.99 -8.21 14.03
C PHE A 62 -1.34 -8.43 15.39
N TYR A 63 -1.63 -9.57 16.02
CA TYR A 63 -0.98 -10.00 17.26
C TYR A 63 -0.94 -8.94 18.38
N GLY A 64 -2.04 -8.20 18.54
CA GLY A 64 -2.13 -7.11 19.51
C GLY A 64 -1.69 -5.75 19.01
N ASN A 65 -1.43 -5.55 17.72
CA ASN A 65 -1.13 -4.25 17.13
C ASN A 65 -2.36 -3.59 16.48
N PHE A 66 -2.34 -2.26 16.32
CA PHE A 66 -3.30 -1.52 15.49
C PHE A 66 -2.90 -1.64 14.02
N GLY A 67 -3.88 -1.68 13.13
CA GLY A 67 -3.63 -1.86 11.70
C GLY A 67 -2.77 -0.76 11.09
N VAL A 68 -2.97 0.50 11.47
CA VAL A 68 -2.17 1.62 10.94
C VAL A 68 -0.69 1.58 11.35
N PHE A 69 -0.38 1.04 12.53
CA PHE A 69 1.00 0.88 12.96
C PHE A 69 1.62 -0.39 12.37
N GLU A 70 0.85 -1.48 12.26
CA GLU A 70 1.29 -2.67 11.54
C GLU A 70 1.64 -2.35 10.08
N ASP A 71 0.88 -1.46 9.45
CA ASP A 71 1.10 -1.02 8.07
C ASP A 71 2.44 -0.30 7.86
N SER A 72 3.04 0.21 8.93
CA SER A 72 4.37 0.84 8.91
C SER A 72 5.51 -0.16 9.06
N LEU A 73 5.21 -1.41 9.42
CA LEU A 73 6.21 -2.46 9.54
C LEU A 73 6.58 -3.04 8.16
N PRO A 74 7.85 -3.38 7.94
CA PRO A 74 8.26 -4.10 6.73
C PRO A 74 7.53 -5.45 6.61
N ASP A 75 7.07 -5.78 5.42
CA ASP A 75 6.51 -7.08 5.05
C ASP A 75 7.35 -7.72 3.92
N GLY A 76 6.97 -8.93 3.49
CA GLY A 76 7.59 -9.63 2.36
C GLY A 76 9.12 -9.60 2.40
N TYR A 77 9.71 -8.94 1.40
CA TYR A 77 11.15 -8.83 1.24
C TYR A 77 11.80 -7.96 2.32
N GLY A 78 11.19 -6.83 2.69
CA GLY A 78 11.69 -5.97 3.76
C GLY A 78 11.73 -6.69 5.11
N ARG A 79 10.72 -7.53 5.39
CA ARG A 79 10.69 -8.38 6.59
C ARG A 79 11.84 -9.39 6.60
N TYR A 80 12.11 -10.01 5.46
CA TYR A 80 13.21 -10.95 5.29
C TYR A 80 14.56 -10.27 5.52
N LEU A 81 14.79 -9.10 4.93
CA LEU A 81 16.02 -8.33 5.12
C LEU A 81 16.21 -7.90 6.58
N LEU A 82 15.14 -7.41 7.22
CA LEU A 82 15.17 -7.06 8.64
C LEU A 82 15.53 -8.27 9.50
N HIS A 83 14.94 -9.43 9.24
CA HIS A 83 15.26 -10.65 9.97
C HIS A 83 16.75 -11.03 9.83
N LYS A 84 17.31 -10.98 8.61
CA LYS A 84 18.73 -11.26 8.36
C LYS A 84 19.65 -10.23 9.05
N ALA A 85 19.31 -8.94 9.00
CA ALA A 85 20.07 -7.89 9.66
C ALA A 85 20.06 -8.04 11.20
N LEU A 86 18.92 -8.40 11.78
CA LEU A 86 18.79 -8.66 13.22
C LEU A 86 19.63 -9.86 13.67
N LEU A 87 19.58 -10.97 12.92
CA LEU A 87 20.36 -12.18 13.23
C LEU A 87 21.87 -11.90 13.24
N ARG A 88 22.37 -11.08 12.32
CA ARG A 88 23.78 -10.65 12.29
C ARG A 88 24.19 -9.87 13.53
N ASN A 89 23.26 -9.12 14.11
CA ASN A 89 23.43 -8.39 15.35
C ASN A 89 23.14 -9.24 16.60
N GLY A 90 22.97 -10.57 16.44
CA GLY A 90 22.67 -11.50 17.53
C GLY A 90 21.29 -11.30 18.15
N ILE A 91 20.36 -10.65 17.43
CA ILE A 91 19.01 -10.39 17.90
C ILE A 91 18.05 -11.39 17.24
N ASN A 92 17.34 -12.15 18.06
CA ASN A 92 16.27 -12.99 17.56
C ASN A 92 15.01 -12.15 17.34
N ASP A 93 14.50 -12.21 16.12
CA ASP A 93 13.33 -11.49 15.69
C ASP A 93 12.07 -11.86 16.49
N SER A 94 11.94 -13.10 16.99
CA SER A 94 10.80 -13.52 17.82
C SER A 94 10.71 -12.81 19.17
N ASP A 95 11.82 -12.22 19.62
CA ASP A 95 11.90 -11.59 20.94
C ASP A 95 11.48 -10.12 20.91
N LEU A 96 11.26 -9.56 19.71
CA LEU A 96 10.88 -8.18 19.50
C LEU A 96 9.37 -7.99 19.58
N SER A 97 8.96 -7.05 20.43
CA SER A 97 7.59 -6.55 20.48
C SER A 97 7.26 -5.70 19.25
N SER A 98 5.97 -5.39 19.05
CA SER A 98 5.53 -4.40 18.05
C SER A 98 6.20 -3.04 18.27
N LEU A 99 6.39 -2.59 19.52
CA LEU A 99 7.09 -1.35 19.84
C LEU A 99 8.55 -1.40 19.41
N ASP A 100 9.25 -2.50 19.68
CA ASP A 100 10.65 -2.66 19.28
C ASP A 100 10.79 -2.58 17.74
N ARG A 101 9.86 -3.18 17.01
CA ARG A 101 9.83 -3.12 15.54
C ARG A 101 9.57 -1.71 15.01
N LEU A 102 8.62 -1.00 15.62
CA LEU A 102 8.32 0.38 15.23
C LEU A 102 9.47 1.33 15.58
N ALA A 103 10.18 1.08 16.69
CA ALA A 103 11.40 1.80 17.03
C ALA A 103 12.50 1.60 15.97
N LEU A 104 12.62 0.38 15.42
CA LEU A 104 13.52 0.08 14.29
C LEU A 104 13.10 0.74 12.99
N VAL A 105 11.79 0.95 12.77
CA VAL A 105 11.29 1.74 11.62
C VAL A 105 11.67 3.21 11.77
N GLY A 106 11.55 3.76 12.99
CA GLY A 106 11.97 5.12 13.33
C GLY A 106 11.29 6.17 12.45
N ASP A 107 12.10 6.90 11.69
CA ASP A 107 11.68 7.93 10.74
C ASP A 107 11.69 7.49 9.27
N ASN A 108 12.03 6.24 8.98
CA ASN A 108 12.21 5.76 7.60
C ASN A 108 11.01 5.03 7.00
N GLY A 109 9.89 4.89 7.73
CA GLY A 109 8.72 4.14 7.25
C GLY A 109 7.99 4.74 6.03
N MET A 110 6.93 4.08 5.58
CA MET A 110 5.96 4.63 4.62
C MET A 110 5.12 5.76 5.24
N GLY A 111 4.55 6.65 4.42
CA GLY A 111 3.58 7.64 4.90
C GLY A 111 4.27 8.80 5.60
N ALA A 112 3.74 9.34 6.70
CA ALA A 112 4.35 10.48 7.41
C ALA A 112 4.53 10.27 8.92
N LEU A 113 4.09 9.13 9.45
CA LEU A 113 4.28 8.81 10.85
C LEU A 113 5.74 8.43 11.11
N THR A 114 6.25 8.90 12.23
CA THR A 114 7.57 8.55 12.74
C THR A 114 7.49 8.14 14.20
N TYR A 115 8.39 7.26 14.64
CA TYR A 115 8.37 6.64 15.96
C TYR A 115 9.61 7.01 16.76
N SER A 116 9.40 7.50 17.99
CA SER A 116 10.48 7.94 18.89
C SER A 116 10.40 7.25 20.25
N PRO A 117 11.51 6.75 20.83
CA PRO A 117 12.87 6.80 20.30
C PRO A 117 13.08 5.86 19.11
N ALA A 118 13.87 6.31 18.13
CA ALA A 118 14.31 5.47 17.01
C ALA A 118 15.51 4.61 17.43
N VAL A 119 15.58 3.39 16.88
CA VAL A 119 16.69 2.45 17.05
C VAL A 119 17.27 2.14 15.67
N PHE A 120 18.55 2.43 15.49
CA PHE A 120 19.25 2.17 14.23
C PHE A 120 20.12 0.91 14.38
N LEU A 121 19.98 -0.05 13.46
CA LEU A 121 20.79 -1.26 13.45
C LEU A 121 22.20 -0.97 12.92
N GLU A 122 22.30 -0.35 11.74
CA GLU A 122 23.57 -0.06 11.07
C GLU A 122 23.43 1.25 10.28
N GLN A 123 24.53 2.02 10.17
CA GLN A 123 24.63 3.12 9.20
C GLN A 123 25.20 2.53 7.91
N GLU A 124 24.37 2.47 6.89
CA GLU A 124 24.74 2.00 5.56
C GLU A 124 24.78 3.19 4.59
N GLU A 125 25.44 3.01 3.45
CA GLU A 125 25.55 4.05 2.43
C GLU A 125 24.43 3.93 1.39
N ALA A 126 23.98 5.08 0.88
CA ALA A 126 23.06 5.12 -0.24
C ALA A 126 23.79 4.71 -1.53
N VAL A 127 23.23 3.75 -2.25
CA VAL A 127 23.78 3.23 -3.51
C VAL A 127 22.89 3.65 -4.67
N THR A 128 23.46 4.41 -5.61
CA THR A 128 22.76 4.86 -6.82
C THR A 128 23.07 4.00 -8.05
N ASP A 129 23.98 3.03 -7.92
CA ASP A 129 24.20 1.98 -8.92
C ASP A 129 23.13 0.90 -8.78
N PHE A 130 22.05 1.07 -9.52
CA PHE A 130 20.89 0.17 -9.49
C PHE A 130 21.17 -1.19 -10.13
N ASP A 131 22.16 -1.29 -11.02
CA ASP A 131 22.58 -2.57 -11.60
C ASP A 131 23.23 -3.43 -10.52
N ARG A 132 24.16 -2.83 -9.77
CA ARG A 132 24.79 -3.46 -8.61
C ARG A 132 23.76 -3.83 -7.53
N LEU A 133 22.81 -2.95 -7.21
CA LEU A 133 21.77 -3.27 -6.21
C LEU A 133 20.90 -4.45 -6.63
N GLN A 134 20.54 -4.56 -7.92
CA GLN A 134 19.81 -5.71 -8.44
C GLN A 134 20.63 -7.01 -8.34
N GLU A 135 21.94 -6.96 -8.60
CA GLU A 135 22.83 -8.12 -8.47
C GLU A 135 22.90 -8.61 -7.03
N ILE A 136 23.18 -7.69 -6.08
CA ILE A 136 23.21 -7.99 -4.65
C ILE A 136 21.86 -8.55 -4.19
N ALA A 137 20.74 -7.94 -4.60
CA ALA A 137 19.41 -8.42 -4.26
C ALA A 137 19.16 -9.86 -4.76
N LEU A 138 19.65 -10.22 -5.95
CA LEU A 138 19.53 -11.59 -6.47
C LEU A 138 20.41 -12.59 -5.74
N GLU A 139 21.60 -12.21 -5.30
CA GLU A 139 22.48 -13.08 -4.49
C GLU A 139 21.84 -13.38 -3.13
N VAL A 140 21.31 -12.34 -2.47
CA VAL A 140 20.59 -12.46 -1.19
C VAL A 140 19.34 -13.33 -1.35
N LEU A 141 18.53 -13.10 -2.39
CA LEU A 141 17.34 -13.91 -2.67
C LEU A 141 17.63 -15.38 -3.00
N LYS A 142 18.84 -15.70 -3.47
CA LYS A 142 19.30 -17.08 -3.73
C LYS A 142 19.98 -17.71 -2.51
N GLU A 143 19.98 -17.02 -1.38
CA GLU A 143 20.71 -17.42 -0.15
C GLU A 143 22.21 -17.65 -0.40
N GLN A 144 22.78 -16.98 -1.41
CA GLN A 144 24.21 -17.07 -1.72
C GLN A 144 25.04 -16.24 -0.73
N GLN A 145 24.45 -15.20 -0.14
CA GLN A 145 25.07 -14.35 0.87
C GLN A 145 24.04 -13.56 1.66
N ASP A 146 24.36 -13.23 2.93
CA ASP A 146 23.50 -12.42 3.82
C ASP A 146 24.22 -11.11 4.29
N LYS A 147 25.46 -10.88 3.85
CA LYS A 147 26.30 -9.77 4.32
C LYS A 147 25.82 -8.39 3.83
N ASP A 148 25.02 -8.35 2.77
CA ASP A 148 24.52 -7.09 2.22
C ASP A 148 23.02 -6.88 2.53
N ALA A 149 22.43 -7.69 3.41
CA ALA A 149 21.02 -7.53 3.79
C ALA A 149 20.73 -6.18 4.49
N GLY A 150 21.68 -5.69 5.29
CA GLY A 150 21.61 -4.36 5.93
C GLY A 150 21.59 -3.24 4.89
N LEU A 151 22.55 -3.26 3.96
CA LEU A 151 22.62 -2.35 2.81
C LEU A 151 21.31 -2.31 2.01
N LEU A 152 20.73 -3.47 1.68
CA LEU A 152 19.46 -3.54 0.94
C LEU A 152 18.29 -3.02 1.78
N LEU A 153 18.25 -3.30 3.08
CA LEU A 153 17.21 -2.80 3.98
C LEU A 153 17.27 -1.27 4.05
N TYR A 154 18.46 -0.71 4.23
CA TYR A 154 18.70 0.72 4.25
C TYR A 154 18.25 1.39 2.94
N ASN A 155 18.72 0.88 1.80
CA ASN A 155 18.38 1.44 0.49
C ASN A 155 16.90 1.25 0.15
N SER A 156 16.19 0.27 0.73
CA SER A 156 14.75 0.12 0.55
C SER A 156 13.91 1.16 1.31
N GLY A 157 14.47 1.86 2.30
CA GLY A 157 13.73 2.83 3.12
C GLY A 157 12.53 2.21 3.82
N ASN A 158 12.67 0.99 4.36
CA ASN A 158 11.61 0.22 5.02
C ASN A 158 10.31 0.08 4.20
N SER A 159 10.37 0.26 2.88
CA SER A 159 9.20 0.14 2.03
C SER A 159 8.72 -1.31 1.97
N GLY A 160 7.42 -1.52 2.14
CA GLY A 160 6.80 -2.84 2.09
C GLY A 160 6.76 -3.43 0.68
N GLY A 161 6.45 -4.72 0.54
CA GLY A 161 6.26 -5.48 -0.68
C GLY A 161 7.13 -6.74 -0.75
N ALA A 162 6.78 -7.67 -1.64
CA ALA A 162 7.52 -8.93 -1.83
C ALA A 162 8.74 -8.81 -2.76
N ARG A 163 8.86 -7.71 -3.51
CA ARG A 163 9.96 -7.50 -4.48
C ARG A 163 11.05 -6.59 -3.91
N PRO A 164 12.33 -6.80 -4.28
CA PRO A 164 13.40 -5.88 -3.91
C PRO A 164 13.18 -4.50 -4.52
N LYS A 165 13.62 -3.48 -3.80
CA LYS A 165 13.38 -2.08 -4.14
C LYS A 165 14.41 -1.18 -3.49
N ALA A 166 14.61 -0.01 -4.08
CA ALA A 166 15.39 1.06 -3.48
C ALA A 166 14.68 2.41 -3.62
N VAL A 167 14.94 3.33 -2.70
CA VAL A 167 14.46 4.71 -2.75
C VAL A 167 15.60 5.64 -3.12
N PHE A 168 15.33 6.65 -3.93
CA PHE A 168 16.30 7.69 -4.27
C PHE A 168 15.60 9.01 -4.52
N SER A 169 16.36 10.10 -4.50
CA SER A 169 15.86 11.45 -4.83
C SER A 169 16.77 12.09 -5.87
N ASP A 170 16.18 12.85 -6.77
CA ASP A 170 16.88 13.67 -7.77
C ASP A 170 16.15 15.01 -7.96
N ASP A 171 16.58 15.81 -8.93
CA ASP A 171 15.98 17.12 -9.23
C ASP A 171 14.51 17.02 -9.69
N GLU A 172 14.07 15.84 -10.16
CA GLU A 172 12.69 15.63 -10.58
C GLU A 172 11.80 15.23 -9.42
N GLY A 173 12.32 14.61 -8.35
CA GLY A 173 11.57 14.31 -7.13
C GLY A 173 12.07 13.11 -6.35
N HIS A 174 11.15 12.49 -5.60
CA HIS A 174 11.42 11.31 -4.78
C HIS A 174 10.84 10.06 -5.43
N TRP A 175 11.64 9.01 -5.52
CA TRP A 175 11.36 7.85 -6.35
C TRP A 175 11.56 6.55 -5.59
N ILE A 176 10.81 5.54 -6.01
CA ILE A 176 11.04 4.14 -5.66
C ILE A 176 11.34 3.36 -6.93
N VAL A 177 12.51 2.73 -7.00
CA VAL A 177 12.90 1.82 -8.08
C VAL A 177 12.65 0.38 -7.65
N LYS A 178 12.06 -0.41 -8.54
CA LYS A 178 11.75 -1.82 -8.28
C LYS A 178 12.67 -2.74 -9.06
N PHE A 179 13.11 -3.78 -8.38
CA PHE A 179 13.94 -4.83 -8.90
C PHE A 179 13.14 -6.11 -9.03
N ARG A 180 13.58 -6.99 -9.93
CA ARG A 180 12.93 -8.28 -10.13
C ARG A 180 13.28 -9.25 -9.00
N HIS A 181 12.36 -10.12 -8.65
CA HIS A 181 12.64 -11.34 -7.90
C HIS A 181 13.31 -12.40 -8.81
N THR A 182 13.79 -13.49 -8.21
CA THR A 182 14.38 -14.63 -8.93
C THR A 182 13.41 -15.35 -9.88
N TYR A 183 12.12 -15.37 -9.57
CA TYR A 183 11.07 -15.99 -10.39
C TYR A 183 10.42 -15.01 -11.39
N ASP A 184 10.66 -13.70 -11.23
CA ASP A 184 10.11 -12.70 -12.13
C ASP A 184 10.86 -12.72 -13.48
N PRO A 185 10.16 -12.41 -14.59
CA PRO A 185 10.79 -12.29 -15.89
C PRO A 185 11.79 -11.12 -15.93
N LYS A 186 12.76 -11.20 -16.84
CA LYS A 186 13.84 -10.19 -16.95
C LYS A 186 13.31 -8.79 -17.30
N ASP A 187 12.17 -8.71 -17.96
CA ASP A 187 11.51 -7.50 -18.45
C ASP A 187 10.34 -7.04 -17.57
N ILE A 188 10.22 -7.54 -16.33
CA ILE A 188 9.14 -7.16 -15.40
C ILE A 188 9.01 -5.63 -15.22
N GLY A 189 10.11 -4.88 -15.25
CA GLY A 189 10.06 -3.42 -15.16
C GLY A 189 9.44 -2.75 -16.39
N LEU A 190 9.66 -3.29 -17.60
CA LEU A 190 8.99 -2.82 -18.82
C LEU A 190 7.51 -3.16 -18.78
N GLN A 191 7.18 -4.34 -18.24
CA GLN A 191 5.80 -4.76 -18.05
C GLN A 191 5.05 -3.84 -17.09
N GLU A 192 5.63 -3.52 -15.92
CA GLU A 192 5.05 -2.55 -14.98
C GLU A 192 4.88 -1.16 -15.61
N ALA A 193 5.87 -0.68 -16.37
CA ALA A 193 5.75 0.59 -17.09
C ALA A 193 4.55 0.58 -18.05
N ARG A 194 4.41 -0.49 -18.84
CA ARG A 194 3.29 -0.66 -19.78
C ARG A 194 1.94 -0.72 -19.07
N TYR A 195 1.84 -1.42 -17.94
CA TYR A 195 0.60 -1.46 -17.15
C TYR A 195 0.21 -0.07 -16.65
N ASN A 196 1.16 0.74 -16.19
CA ASN A 196 0.89 2.11 -15.75
C ASN A 196 0.50 3.04 -16.92
N GLU A 197 1.11 2.91 -18.09
CA GLU A 197 0.70 3.64 -19.31
C GLU A 197 -0.75 3.31 -19.69
N VAL A 198 -1.11 2.04 -19.68
CA VAL A 198 -2.47 1.59 -20.03
C VAL A 198 -3.48 1.98 -18.96
N ALA A 199 -3.11 1.95 -17.67
CA ALA A 199 -3.95 2.45 -16.58
C ALA A 199 -4.29 3.95 -16.78
N ARG A 200 -3.32 4.78 -17.20
CA ARG A 200 -3.58 6.18 -17.55
C ARG A 200 -4.61 6.32 -18.68
N LYS A 201 -4.50 5.50 -19.74
CA LYS A 201 -5.48 5.46 -20.83
C LYS A 201 -6.89 5.09 -20.34
N CYS A 202 -7.00 4.32 -19.25
CA CYS A 202 -8.27 3.95 -18.61
C CYS A 202 -8.82 5.02 -17.65
N GLY A 203 -8.17 6.18 -17.55
CA GLY A 203 -8.54 7.25 -16.62
C GLY A 203 -8.18 6.97 -15.16
N ILE A 204 -7.28 6.01 -14.92
CA ILE A 204 -6.77 5.71 -13.57
C ILE A 204 -5.60 6.64 -13.27
N ILE A 205 -5.69 7.31 -12.13
CA ILE A 205 -4.59 8.14 -11.61
C ILE A 205 -3.50 7.23 -11.08
N VAL A 206 -2.32 7.27 -11.71
CA VAL A 206 -1.08 6.61 -11.26
C VAL A 206 -0.01 7.69 -11.04
N PRO A 207 1.01 7.45 -10.18
CA PRO A 207 2.15 8.35 -10.06
C PRO A 207 2.88 8.55 -11.39
N ASP A 208 3.76 9.54 -11.43
CA ASP A 208 4.76 9.59 -12.49
C ASP A 208 5.70 8.40 -12.40
N PHE A 209 6.15 7.91 -13.55
CA PHE A 209 7.05 6.77 -13.62
C PHE A 209 8.00 6.92 -14.81
N ARG A 210 9.15 6.26 -14.70
CA ARG A 210 10.16 6.18 -15.75
C ARG A 210 10.94 4.87 -15.67
N LEU A 211 11.62 4.52 -16.76
CA LEU A 211 12.54 3.39 -16.79
C LEU A 211 13.97 3.88 -16.49
N ILE A 212 14.59 3.32 -15.46
CA ILE A 212 16.00 3.54 -15.16
C ILE A 212 16.83 2.48 -15.86
N ASN A 213 17.94 2.90 -16.48
CA ASN A 213 18.82 2.05 -17.30
C ASN A 213 18.04 1.27 -18.39
N GLY A 214 16.90 1.81 -18.84
CA GLY A 214 16.01 1.18 -19.81
C GLY A 214 15.32 -0.10 -19.33
N ARG A 215 15.40 -0.46 -18.04
CA ARG A 215 14.89 -1.76 -17.55
C ARG A 215 14.16 -1.74 -16.20
N TYR A 216 14.55 -0.87 -15.27
CA TYR A 216 13.95 -0.84 -13.94
C TYR A 216 12.79 0.14 -13.88
N PHE A 217 11.64 -0.32 -13.44
CA PHE A 217 10.50 0.55 -13.20
C PHE A 217 10.76 1.42 -11.98
N ALA A 218 10.74 2.73 -12.16
CA ALA A 218 10.78 3.71 -11.08
C ALA A 218 9.47 4.49 -11.03
N SER A 219 8.85 4.54 -9.86
CA SER A 219 7.62 5.28 -9.60
C SER A 219 7.89 6.44 -8.65
N ARG A 220 7.29 7.59 -8.91
CA ARG A 220 7.36 8.75 -8.03
C ARG A 220 6.59 8.43 -6.75
N ARG A 221 7.17 8.74 -5.61
CA ARG A 221 6.53 8.58 -4.30
C ARG A 221 5.38 9.58 -4.16
N PHE A 222 4.15 9.08 -4.16
CA PHE A 222 2.95 9.89 -3.95
C PHE A 222 2.76 10.29 -2.49
N ASP A 223 3.45 9.62 -1.56
CA ASP A 223 3.44 9.92 -0.13
C ASP A 223 4.43 11.02 0.27
N ILE A 224 4.97 11.75 -0.71
CA ILE A 224 5.80 12.94 -0.52
C ILE A 224 5.29 14.02 -1.49
N ASN A 225 4.98 15.20 -0.96
CA ASN A 225 4.52 16.32 -1.78
C ASN A 225 5.70 17.09 -2.43
N ASN A 226 5.37 18.04 -3.30
CA ASN A 226 6.37 18.84 -4.04
C ASN A 226 7.28 19.70 -3.14
N ASN A 227 6.92 19.90 -1.87
CA ASN A 227 7.75 20.62 -0.90
C ASN A 227 8.67 19.67 -0.11
N GLY A 228 8.70 18.38 -0.46
CA GLY A 228 9.46 17.35 0.27
C GLY A 228 8.78 16.88 1.56
N ASN A 229 7.56 17.32 1.85
CA ASN A 229 6.85 16.91 3.05
C ASN A 229 6.13 15.57 2.82
N ARG A 230 6.40 14.61 3.71
CA ARG A 230 5.72 13.32 3.74
C ARG A 230 4.22 13.47 4.01
N ILE A 231 3.38 12.62 3.42
CA ILE A 231 1.93 12.64 3.58
C ILE A 231 1.48 11.41 4.37
N HIS A 232 0.61 11.60 5.36
CA HIS A 232 0.08 10.45 6.10
C HIS A 232 -0.66 9.52 5.14
N THR A 233 -0.25 8.27 5.11
CA THR A 233 -0.72 7.26 4.16
C THR A 233 -0.98 5.98 4.94
N ALA A 234 -2.10 5.32 4.66
CA ALA A 234 -2.46 4.01 5.21
C ALA A 234 -3.10 3.15 4.13
N THR A 235 -2.77 1.87 4.11
CA THR A 235 -3.40 0.88 3.23
C THR A 235 -4.81 0.55 3.71
N ALA A 236 -5.63 -0.01 2.81
CA ALA A 236 -6.93 -0.57 3.16
C ALA A 236 -6.79 -1.70 4.19
N GLY A 237 -5.71 -2.49 4.12
CA GLY A 237 -5.36 -3.50 5.14
C GLY A 237 -5.16 -2.89 6.52
N GLY A 238 -4.42 -1.80 6.62
CA GLY A 238 -4.21 -1.07 7.87
C GLY A 238 -5.47 -0.38 8.41
N LEU A 239 -6.33 0.15 7.53
CA LEU A 239 -7.56 0.85 7.92
C LEU A 239 -8.71 -0.10 8.31
N MET A 240 -8.82 -1.25 7.65
CA MET A 240 -9.88 -2.24 7.91
C MET A 240 -9.45 -3.38 8.84
N CYS A 241 -8.17 -3.41 9.21
CA CYS A 241 -7.55 -4.49 9.99
C CYS A 241 -7.64 -5.85 9.29
N ILE A 242 -7.20 -5.90 8.04
CA ILE A 242 -7.18 -7.11 7.23
C ILE A 242 -5.72 -7.50 6.97
N SER A 243 -5.35 -8.72 7.36
CA SER A 243 -4.01 -9.27 7.17
C SER A 243 -3.83 -9.84 5.76
N LEU A 244 -2.62 -9.68 5.20
CA LEU A 244 -2.24 -10.33 3.94
C LEU A 244 -2.25 -11.86 4.00
N ARG A 245 -2.14 -12.45 5.20
CA ARG A 245 -2.09 -13.91 5.38
C ARG A 245 -3.44 -14.58 5.17
N GLU A 246 -4.51 -13.86 5.49
CA GLU A 246 -5.89 -14.34 5.44
C GLU A 246 -6.71 -13.32 4.63
N PRO A 247 -6.52 -13.24 3.31
CA PRO A 247 -7.25 -12.28 2.49
C PRO A 247 -8.73 -12.69 2.40
N PHE A 248 -9.63 -11.79 2.78
CA PHE A 248 -11.08 -11.98 2.66
C PHE A 248 -11.78 -10.74 2.08
N MET A 249 -11.08 -9.92 1.29
CA MET A 249 -11.60 -8.65 0.81
C MET A 249 -12.56 -8.83 -0.38
N ASP A 250 -13.62 -8.02 -0.40
CA ASP A 250 -14.51 -7.83 -1.56
C ASP A 250 -14.51 -6.35 -1.95
N TYR A 251 -14.55 -6.06 -3.26
CA TYR A 251 -14.57 -4.68 -3.74
C TYR A 251 -15.80 -3.90 -3.26
N SER A 252 -16.91 -4.54 -2.89
CA SER A 252 -18.03 -3.86 -2.22
C SER A 252 -17.59 -3.24 -0.89
N ASN A 253 -16.76 -3.93 -0.11
CA ASN A 253 -16.24 -3.39 1.15
C ASN A 253 -15.21 -2.30 0.92
N LEU A 254 -14.32 -2.49 -0.06
CA LEU A 254 -13.29 -1.50 -0.39
C LEU A 254 -13.89 -0.19 -0.94
N LEU A 255 -14.91 -0.28 -1.78
CA LEU A 255 -15.66 0.88 -2.27
C LEU A 255 -16.46 1.56 -1.16
N ALA A 256 -17.07 0.79 -0.25
CA ALA A 256 -17.77 1.33 0.90
C ALA A 256 -16.81 2.07 1.84
N LEU A 257 -15.63 1.49 2.13
CA LEU A 257 -14.56 2.16 2.87
C LEU A 257 -14.17 3.47 2.18
N THR A 258 -13.91 3.41 0.87
CA THR A 258 -13.53 4.60 0.07
C THR A 258 -14.57 5.70 0.22
N GLY A 259 -15.86 5.40 0.02
CA GLY A 259 -16.93 6.38 0.17
C GLY A 259 -17.05 6.90 1.60
N TYR A 260 -16.87 6.04 2.60
CA TYR A 260 -16.96 6.41 4.02
C TYR A 260 -15.82 7.34 4.46
N ILE A 261 -14.56 7.06 4.10
CA ILE A 261 -13.44 7.88 4.58
C ILE A 261 -13.21 9.12 3.73
N THR A 262 -13.35 9.02 2.41
CA THR A 262 -13.04 10.14 1.50
C THR A 262 -14.20 11.11 1.34
N GLN A 263 -15.44 10.62 1.55
CA GLN A 263 -16.68 11.37 1.24
C GLN A 263 -16.67 11.95 -0.19
N SER A 264 -15.95 11.30 -1.12
CA SER A 264 -15.70 11.78 -2.47
C SER A 264 -16.21 10.78 -3.51
N ARG A 265 -17.14 11.23 -4.36
CA ARG A 265 -17.60 10.43 -5.50
C ARG A 265 -16.47 10.15 -6.49
N GLU A 266 -15.59 11.12 -6.71
CA GLU A 266 -14.44 10.97 -7.61
C GLU A 266 -13.53 9.83 -7.14
N ASP A 267 -13.24 9.76 -5.83
CA ASP A 267 -12.37 8.74 -5.26
C ASP A 267 -13.00 7.35 -5.35
N VAL A 268 -14.31 7.26 -5.15
CA VAL A 268 -15.09 6.02 -5.35
C VAL A 268 -15.04 5.58 -6.81
N GLU A 269 -15.19 6.49 -7.77
CA GLU A 269 -15.06 6.17 -9.20
C GLU A 269 -13.63 5.73 -9.55
N GLN A 270 -12.59 6.35 -8.95
CA GLN A 270 -11.20 5.91 -9.12
C GLN A 270 -10.96 4.50 -8.56
N MET A 271 -11.53 4.16 -7.39
CA MET A 271 -11.46 2.80 -6.87
C MET A 271 -12.20 1.80 -7.77
N TYR A 272 -13.37 2.19 -8.29
CA TYR A 272 -14.16 1.36 -9.20
C TYR A 272 -13.40 1.06 -10.50
N ARG A 273 -12.68 2.04 -11.05
CA ARG A 273 -11.81 1.81 -12.22
C ARG A 273 -10.68 0.83 -11.93
N ARG A 274 -10.08 0.88 -10.73
CA ARG A 274 -9.02 -0.06 -10.32
C ARG A 274 -9.54 -1.49 -10.24
N MET A 275 -10.73 -1.69 -9.68
CA MET A 275 -11.42 -2.99 -9.69
C MET A 275 -11.54 -3.54 -11.11
N LEU A 276 -12.09 -2.74 -12.02
CA LEU A 276 -12.27 -3.13 -13.42
C LEU A 276 -10.91 -3.44 -14.08
N PHE A 277 -9.94 -2.56 -13.93
CA PHE A 277 -8.63 -2.72 -14.54
C PHE A 277 -7.91 -3.97 -14.05
N ASN A 278 -7.94 -4.24 -12.74
CA ASN A 278 -7.29 -5.41 -12.17
C ASN A 278 -7.84 -6.70 -12.78
N TYR A 279 -9.17 -6.86 -12.81
CA TYR A 279 -9.81 -8.02 -13.42
C TYR A 279 -9.60 -8.09 -14.93
N LEU A 280 -9.75 -6.97 -15.65
CA LEU A 280 -9.63 -6.96 -17.10
C LEU A 280 -8.22 -7.28 -17.59
N THR A 281 -7.19 -7.04 -16.78
CA THR A 281 -5.77 -7.17 -17.15
C THR A 281 -5.02 -8.28 -16.41
N ASP A 282 -5.72 -9.14 -15.68
CA ASP A 282 -5.15 -10.19 -14.80
C ASP A 282 -4.09 -9.64 -13.82
N ASN A 283 -4.36 -8.50 -13.19
CA ASN A 283 -3.62 -8.11 -12.00
C ASN A 283 -4.28 -8.75 -10.76
N LYS A 284 -3.98 -10.03 -10.52
CA LYS A 284 -4.53 -10.79 -9.38
C LYS A 284 -3.88 -10.48 -8.04
N ASP A 285 -2.81 -9.66 -8.03
CA ASP A 285 -2.14 -9.20 -6.80
C ASP A 285 -2.87 -8.00 -6.18
N ASP A 286 -4.19 -7.95 -6.28
CA ASP A 286 -5.01 -6.82 -5.84
C ASP A 286 -5.41 -6.93 -4.37
N HIS A 287 -4.44 -7.17 -3.49
CA HIS A 287 -4.67 -7.40 -2.06
C HIS A 287 -4.85 -6.11 -1.26
N CYS A 288 -5.28 -6.22 0.01
CA CYS A 288 -5.61 -5.09 0.88
C CYS A 288 -4.46 -4.05 1.07
N LYS A 289 -3.20 -4.44 0.89
CA LYS A 289 -2.06 -3.52 0.95
C LYS A 289 -1.74 -2.77 -0.34
N ASN A 290 -2.39 -3.08 -1.47
CA ASN A 290 -2.18 -2.39 -2.76
C ASN A 290 -3.19 -1.27 -3.02
N PHE A 291 -4.01 -0.96 -2.01
CA PHE A 291 -4.91 0.17 -2.02
C PHE A 291 -4.59 1.06 -0.84
N SER A 292 -4.18 2.30 -1.09
CA SER A 292 -3.87 3.25 -0.04
C SER A 292 -4.78 4.47 -0.08
N PHE A 293 -4.89 5.08 1.08
CA PHE A 293 -5.51 6.37 1.30
C PHE A 293 -4.50 7.27 1.97
N TYR A 294 -4.64 8.56 1.74
CA TYR A 294 -3.72 9.58 2.22
C TYR A 294 -4.49 10.81 2.67
N VAL A 295 -3.91 11.54 3.63
CA VAL A 295 -4.57 12.69 4.23
C VAL A 295 -3.95 13.98 3.69
N VAL A 296 -4.78 14.79 3.04
CA VAL A 296 -4.40 16.10 2.54
C VAL A 296 -5.07 17.19 3.36
N ARG A 297 -4.39 18.33 3.48
CA ARG A 297 -4.99 19.52 4.09
C ARG A 297 -5.77 20.28 3.01
N ASP A 298 -7.02 20.57 3.29
CA ASP A 298 -7.82 21.53 2.56
C ASP A 298 -7.53 22.90 3.17
N ASP A 299 -6.73 23.72 2.49
CA ASP A 299 -6.29 25.01 3.00
C ASP A 299 -7.43 26.05 3.03
N ASP A 300 -8.41 25.94 2.13
CA ASP A 300 -9.57 26.82 2.08
C ASP A 300 -10.49 26.59 3.28
N LEU A 301 -10.77 25.33 3.59
CA LEU A 301 -11.61 24.95 4.74
C LEU A 301 -10.82 24.81 6.03
N LYS A 302 -9.48 24.84 5.97
CA LYS A 302 -8.56 24.55 7.08
C LYS A 302 -8.86 23.21 7.75
N THR A 303 -9.30 22.22 6.98
CA THR A 303 -9.63 20.87 7.47
C THR A 303 -8.73 19.82 6.83
N TRP A 304 -8.66 18.65 7.46
CA TRP A 304 -7.98 17.48 6.89
C TRP A 304 -8.99 16.60 6.18
N ARG A 305 -8.63 16.10 5.00
CA ARG A 305 -9.46 15.21 4.20
C ARG A 305 -8.69 13.97 3.81
N TRP A 306 -9.32 12.81 3.98
CA TRP A 306 -8.84 11.59 3.37
C TRP A 306 -9.16 11.60 1.88
N ARG A 307 -8.21 11.11 1.09
CA ARG A 307 -8.37 10.85 -0.35
C ARG A 307 -7.85 9.45 -0.66
N ILE A 308 -8.27 8.89 -1.79
CA ILE A 308 -7.62 7.68 -2.33
C ILE A 308 -6.25 8.05 -2.91
N ALA A 309 -5.19 7.35 -2.52
CA ALA A 309 -3.86 7.54 -3.11
C ALA A 309 -3.85 7.09 -4.58
N PRO A 310 -2.96 7.61 -5.45
CA PRO A 310 -2.76 7.08 -6.80
C PRO A 310 -2.60 5.55 -6.82
N ALA A 311 -3.02 4.89 -7.91
CA ALA A 311 -2.84 3.45 -8.07
C ALA A 311 -1.35 3.11 -8.28
N TYR A 312 -0.90 2.03 -7.66
CA TYR A 312 0.46 1.52 -7.74
C TYR A 312 0.44 -0.02 -7.77
N ASP A 313 1.61 -0.64 -7.97
CA ASP A 313 1.76 -2.10 -8.08
C ASP A 313 0.82 -2.74 -9.12
N LEU A 314 0.68 -2.06 -10.26
CA LEU A 314 -0.06 -2.55 -11.43
C LEU A 314 0.87 -3.36 -12.32
N THR A 315 0.67 -4.68 -12.38
CA THR A 315 1.43 -5.59 -13.22
C THR A 315 0.61 -6.83 -13.57
N LEU A 316 1.11 -7.66 -14.48
CA LEU A 316 0.51 -8.98 -14.72
C LEU A 316 0.82 -9.89 -13.54
N CYS A 317 -0.22 -10.47 -12.94
CA CYS A 317 -0.08 -11.50 -11.93
C CYS A 317 -1.09 -12.61 -12.22
N THR A 318 -0.66 -13.67 -12.90
CA THR A 318 -1.55 -14.79 -13.26
C THR A 318 -1.76 -15.79 -12.12
N GLU A 319 -0.77 -15.90 -11.23
CA GLU A 319 -0.77 -16.89 -10.15
C GLU A 319 -1.66 -16.47 -8.96
N GLY A 320 -1.74 -15.18 -8.64
CA GLY A 320 -2.61 -14.65 -7.57
C GLY A 320 -2.60 -15.50 -6.28
N TYR A 321 -3.77 -15.63 -5.65
CA TYR A 321 -3.99 -16.56 -4.54
C TYR A 321 -4.65 -17.84 -5.08
N ASN A 322 -3.85 -18.88 -5.33
CA ASN A 322 -4.31 -20.13 -5.97
C ASN A 322 -4.97 -19.94 -7.34
N GLY A 323 -4.47 -18.99 -8.14
CA GLY A 323 -5.01 -18.64 -9.44
C GLY A 323 -6.12 -17.59 -9.41
N GLU A 324 -6.53 -17.12 -8.23
CA GLU A 324 -7.61 -16.14 -8.05
C GLU A 324 -7.10 -14.74 -7.70
N HIS A 325 -7.95 -13.75 -7.95
CA HIS A 325 -7.77 -12.39 -7.40
C HIS A 325 -7.76 -12.41 -5.87
N ALA A 326 -6.94 -11.55 -5.27
CA ALA A 326 -6.90 -11.37 -3.83
C ALA A 326 -8.17 -10.68 -3.29
N THR A 327 -8.84 -9.91 -4.15
CA THR A 327 -10.09 -9.22 -3.82
C THR A 327 -11.20 -9.67 -4.75
N SER A 328 -12.25 -10.24 -4.17
CA SER A 328 -13.43 -10.71 -4.91
C SER A 328 -14.34 -9.55 -5.34
N VAL A 329 -15.23 -9.82 -6.31
CA VAL A 329 -16.27 -8.87 -6.74
C VAL A 329 -17.63 -9.53 -6.54
N ASN A 330 -18.45 -8.94 -5.69
CA ASN A 330 -19.77 -9.47 -5.34
C ASN A 330 -19.71 -10.92 -4.79
N GLY A 331 -18.65 -11.26 -4.07
CA GLY A 331 -18.43 -12.57 -3.47
C GLY A 331 -17.94 -13.65 -4.45
N THR A 332 -17.49 -13.29 -5.65
CA THR A 332 -16.94 -14.25 -6.63
C THR A 332 -15.56 -13.83 -7.15
N GLY A 333 -14.70 -14.82 -7.42
CA GLY A 333 -13.42 -14.67 -8.13
C GLY A 333 -13.59 -14.60 -9.66
N HIS A 334 -14.79 -14.89 -10.18
CA HIS A 334 -15.12 -14.86 -11.60
C HIS A 334 -16.36 -13.98 -11.85
N PRO A 335 -16.24 -12.65 -11.66
CA PRO A 335 -17.37 -11.74 -11.81
C PRO A 335 -17.84 -11.63 -13.26
N ARG A 336 -19.15 -11.55 -13.44
CA ARG A 336 -19.77 -11.19 -14.71
C ARG A 336 -20.06 -9.70 -14.77
N LEU A 337 -20.51 -9.20 -15.92
CA LEU A 337 -20.89 -7.80 -16.07
C LEU A 337 -21.90 -7.35 -15.00
N SER A 338 -22.86 -8.22 -14.65
CA SER A 338 -23.85 -7.96 -13.61
C SER A 338 -23.24 -7.76 -12.22
N ASP A 339 -22.14 -8.45 -11.90
CA ASP A 339 -21.48 -8.36 -10.59
C ASP A 339 -20.77 -7.02 -10.44
N PHE A 340 -20.04 -6.58 -11.48
CA PHE A 340 -19.42 -5.24 -11.50
C PHE A 340 -20.48 -4.13 -11.34
N ILE A 341 -21.61 -4.24 -12.04
CA ILE A 341 -22.71 -3.27 -11.92
C ILE A 341 -23.34 -3.33 -10.52
N ALA A 342 -23.58 -4.52 -9.98
CA ALA A 342 -24.18 -4.70 -8.66
C ALA A 342 -23.33 -4.06 -7.56
N VAL A 343 -22.02 -4.27 -7.59
CA VAL A 343 -21.09 -3.65 -6.63
C VAL A 343 -21.12 -2.12 -6.75
N GLY A 344 -21.12 -1.57 -7.96
CA GLY A 344 -21.25 -0.12 -8.17
C GLY A 344 -22.57 0.44 -7.65
N LYS A 345 -23.69 -0.26 -7.83
CA LYS A 345 -25.00 0.19 -7.32
C LYS A 345 -25.06 0.20 -5.78
N LYS A 346 -24.40 -0.74 -5.09
CA LYS A 346 -24.34 -0.78 -3.62
C LYS A 346 -23.75 0.51 -3.01
N ILE A 347 -22.89 1.21 -3.73
CA ILE A 347 -22.24 2.47 -3.32
C ILE A 347 -22.81 3.70 -4.02
N LYS A 348 -24.05 3.59 -4.54
CA LYS A 348 -24.82 4.68 -5.15
C LYS A 348 -24.25 5.25 -6.47
N LEU A 349 -23.43 4.49 -7.21
CA LEU A 349 -23.24 4.78 -8.63
C LEU A 349 -24.49 4.36 -9.40
N SER A 350 -24.96 5.21 -10.31
CA SER A 350 -26.04 4.84 -11.22
C SER A 350 -25.56 3.73 -12.15
N GLU A 351 -26.48 2.89 -12.62
CA GLU A 351 -26.14 1.83 -13.56
C GLU A 351 -25.53 2.38 -14.86
N ASP A 352 -26.06 3.49 -15.38
CA ASP A 352 -25.48 4.19 -16.53
C ASP A 352 -24.04 4.63 -16.28
N ARG A 353 -23.74 5.11 -15.07
CA ARG A 353 -22.36 5.49 -14.73
C ARG A 353 -21.47 4.27 -14.64
N CYS A 354 -21.91 3.17 -14.03
CA CYS A 354 -21.16 1.91 -14.01
C CYS A 354 -20.84 1.45 -15.44
N ARG A 355 -21.83 1.45 -16.34
CA ARG A 355 -21.65 1.07 -17.75
C ARG A 355 -20.65 1.98 -18.48
N GLY A 356 -20.77 3.30 -18.29
CA GLY A 356 -19.82 4.25 -18.84
C GLY A 356 -18.38 4.00 -18.36
N LEU A 357 -18.19 3.79 -17.06
CA LEU A 357 -16.87 3.47 -16.49
C LEU A 357 -16.31 2.15 -17.06
N ILE A 358 -17.15 1.13 -17.21
CA ILE A 358 -16.78 -0.16 -17.82
C ILE A 358 -16.32 0.02 -19.27
N GLU A 359 -17.08 0.77 -20.08
CA GLU A 359 -16.72 1.03 -21.48
C GLU A 359 -15.42 1.84 -21.61
N GLU A 360 -15.23 2.84 -20.76
CA GLU A 360 -14.00 3.64 -20.70
C GLU A 360 -12.77 2.77 -20.38
N VAL A 361 -12.84 1.91 -19.34
CA VAL A 361 -11.72 1.05 -18.97
C VAL A 361 -11.47 -0.04 -20.02
N LEU A 362 -12.52 -0.72 -20.52
CA LEU A 362 -12.40 -1.74 -21.58
C LEU A 362 -11.73 -1.18 -22.84
N SER A 363 -12.12 0.04 -23.23
CA SER A 363 -11.54 0.71 -24.41
C SER A 363 -10.08 1.07 -24.16
N GLY A 364 -9.75 1.57 -22.96
CA GLY A 364 -8.40 1.95 -22.57
C GLY A 364 -7.43 0.76 -22.45
N CYS A 365 -7.90 -0.41 -22.00
CA CYS A 365 -7.04 -1.57 -21.71
C CYS A 365 -7.07 -2.67 -22.77
N THR A 366 -7.60 -2.42 -23.97
CA THR A 366 -7.77 -3.48 -25.00
C THR A 366 -6.46 -4.22 -25.33
N GLU A 367 -5.31 -3.55 -25.26
CA GLU A 367 -4.00 -4.18 -25.51
C GLU A 367 -3.48 -5.10 -24.38
N LEU A 368 -4.02 -4.98 -23.17
CA LEU A 368 -3.70 -5.82 -22.00
C LEU A 368 -4.88 -6.70 -21.57
N SER A 369 -6.02 -6.60 -22.25
CA SER A 369 -7.26 -7.28 -21.89
C SER A 369 -7.06 -8.79 -21.96
N ARG A 370 -7.34 -9.47 -20.84
CA ARG A 370 -7.25 -10.93 -20.70
C ARG A 370 -8.55 -11.57 -20.24
N TYR A 371 -9.45 -10.76 -19.71
CA TYR A 371 -10.76 -11.18 -19.26
C TYR A 371 -11.84 -10.80 -20.29
N ASP A 372 -12.66 -11.77 -20.70
CA ASP A 372 -13.72 -11.54 -21.68
C ASP A 372 -15.06 -11.24 -21.00
N ILE A 373 -15.36 -9.94 -20.84
CA ILE A 373 -16.72 -9.44 -20.61
C ILE A 373 -17.34 -8.82 -21.87
N LYS A 374 -16.62 -8.84 -23.01
CA LYS A 374 -17.02 -8.12 -24.22
C LYS A 374 -18.22 -8.80 -24.88
N GLU A 375 -18.28 -10.13 -24.90
CA GLU A 375 -19.45 -10.85 -25.43
C GLU A 375 -20.74 -10.50 -24.65
N GLU A 376 -20.69 -10.47 -23.31
CA GLU A 376 -21.84 -10.07 -22.48
C GLU A 376 -22.22 -8.60 -22.68
N TYR A 377 -21.25 -7.69 -22.81
CA TYR A 377 -21.52 -6.28 -23.02
C TYR A 377 -22.14 -6.01 -24.41
N CYS A 378 -21.58 -6.62 -25.47
CA CYS A 378 -22.10 -6.50 -26.83
C CYS A 378 -23.50 -7.10 -26.98
N GLN A 379 -23.78 -8.28 -26.42
CA GLN A 379 -25.10 -8.90 -26.45
C GLN A 379 -26.17 -8.05 -25.73
N ASN A 380 -25.77 -7.37 -24.64
CA ASN A 380 -26.68 -6.47 -23.93
C ASN A 380 -26.88 -5.15 -24.68
N ARG A 381 -25.87 -4.57 -25.33
CA ARG A 381 -26.01 -3.28 -26.06
C ARG A 381 -27.15 -3.28 -27.09
N PHE A 382 -27.41 -4.42 -27.74
CA PHE A 382 -28.49 -4.58 -28.75
C PHE A 382 -29.89 -4.79 -28.16
N ARG A 383 -30.05 -5.13 -26.87
CA ARG A 383 -31.36 -5.34 -26.24
C ARG A 383 -32.01 -4.06 -25.69
N TRP A 384 -31.27 -2.95 -25.63
CA TRP A 384 -31.71 -1.74 -24.91
C TRP A 384 -31.80 -0.48 -25.79
N HIS A 385 -31.46 -0.60 -27.08
CA HIS A 385 -31.73 0.43 -28.10
C HIS A 385 -32.99 0.13 -28.94
N SER A 386 -33.78 -0.86 -28.51
CA SER A 386 -35.04 -1.29 -29.13
C SER A 386 -36.24 -0.95 -28.26
#